data_AF-A0A9W6L394-F1
#
_entry.id   AF-A0A9W6L394-F1
#
_cell.length_a   1.000
_cell.length_b   1.000
_cell.length_c   1.000
_cell.angle_alpha   90.00
_cell.angle_beta   90.00
_cell.angle_gamma   90.00
#
_symmetry.space_group_name_H-M   'P 1'
#
loop_
_entity.id
_entity.type
_entity.pdbx_description
1 polymer ?
#
loop_
_entity_poly.entity_id
_entity_poly.type
_entity_poly.pdbx_seq_one_letter_code
_entity_poly.pdbx_strand_id
1 'polypeptide(L)'
;MSSYDLAVIGGDGIGPDVTAVAVDCVRAAAARFGFTASTTDYDLGAEPYLRTGIVLPGETREALRRHDAILLGAVGDPRVPPGVLERGLIVALRIALRQSVNVRPVRLYPGVQSPVRGVTPENCDLVILRENTEGLYTGGGETVHAGTAEAVALQHSVSTVPATREIVEFGFRLARARRKRFTLCHKTNILTHAGRLWEEVVAGVGEDFPDVERDYVHVDAMCQHLPLDPGRFDVVVTDNLFGDIISDLGATVQGGLGLAASANHNPLGTAPSMFEPVHGSAPDIAGKGLANPAAAALSAALCLAALGEREAALAVEGATAAVLATLPALAGPAMGASTAEIGARIVERIGSADPVGDPATSLMTALAALAPSRTGR
;
A
#
# COMPACT_ATOMS: atom_id res chain seq x y z
N MET A 1 21.67 10.05 -16.21
CA MET A 1 20.90 8.80 -16.19
C MET A 1 20.67 8.46 -14.73
N SER A 2 19.41 8.35 -14.31
CA SER A 2 19.08 8.02 -12.92
C SER A 2 19.50 6.57 -12.62
N SER A 3 20.03 6.33 -11.42
CA SER A 3 20.26 4.97 -10.91
C SER A 3 19.56 4.82 -9.57
N TYR A 4 18.93 3.67 -9.37
CA TYR A 4 18.18 3.33 -8.16
C TYR A 4 18.72 2.04 -7.56
N ASP A 5 18.83 1.99 -6.24
CA ASP A 5 19.21 0.81 -5.49
C ASP A 5 18.03 0.33 -4.64
N LEU A 6 17.51 -0.86 -4.96
CA LEU A 6 16.28 -1.41 -4.41
C LEU A 6 16.59 -2.59 -3.49
N ALA A 7 16.02 -2.58 -2.29
CA ALA A 7 15.96 -3.77 -1.47
C ALA A 7 14.78 -4.65 -1.88
N VAL A 8 14.98 -5.96 -1.90
CA VAL A 8 13.95 -6.95 -2.22
C VAL A 8 13.76 -7.87 -1.03
N ILE A 9 12.55 -7.89 -0.47
CA ILE A 9 12.15 -8.79 0.62
C ILE A 9 11.05 -9.69 0.08
N GLY A 10 11.39 -10.87 -0.42
CA GLY A 10 10.39 -11.83 -0.92
C GLY A 10 9.42 -12.27 0.17
N GLY A 11 9.93 -12.47 1.38
CA GLY A 11 9.12 -12.88 2.52
C GLY A 11 8.67 -14.33 2.42
N ASP A 12 7.42 -14.57 2.77
CA ASP A 12 6.83 -15.90 2.99
C ASP A 12 5.75 -16.25 1.96
N GLY A 13 5.50 -17.55 1.82
CA GLY A 13 4.40 -18.10 1.02
C GLY A 13 4.50 -17.72 -0.46
N ILE A 14 3.49 -17.02 -1.00
CA ILE A 14 3.49 -16.54 -2.39
C ILE A 14 4.38 -15.31 -2.62
N GLY A 15 4.88 -14.69 -1.56
CA GLY A 15 5.67 -13.46 -1.60
C GLY A 15 6.82 -13.53 -2.61
N PRO A 16 7.73 -14.53 -2.54
CA PRO A 16 8.82 -14.68 -3.48
C PRO A 16 8.38 -14.72 -4.95
N ASP A 17 7.30 -15.46 -5.26
CA ASP A 17 6.80 -15.63 -6.63
C ASP A 17 6.31 -14.31 -7.22
N VAL A 18 5.55 -13.51 -6.43
CA VAL A 18 4.98 -12.25 -6.92
C VAL A 18 6.00 -11.10 -6.90
N THR A 19 6.94 -11.09 -5.95
CA THR A 19 8.01 -10.08 -5.90
C THR A 19 8.99 -10.24 -7.06
N ALA A 20 9.27 -11.46 -7.51
CA ALA A 20 10.06 -11.69 -8.72
C ALA A 20 9.44 -10.97 -9.93
N VAL A 21 8.11 -11.06 -10.10
CA VAL A 21 7.40 -10.34 -11.17
C VAL A 21 7.49 -8.83 -11.00
N ALA A 22 7.37 -8.31 -9.78
CA ALA A 22 7.52 -6.88 -9.50
C ALA A 22 8.91 -6.37 -9.92
N VAL A 23 9.97 -7.11 -9.59
CA VAL A 23 11.36 -6.80 -9.98
C VAL A 23 11.51 -6.81 -11.51
N ASP A 24 10.94 -7.80 -12.19
CA ASP A 24 11.00 -7.88 -13.66
C ASP A 24 10.26 -6.70 -14.33
N CYS A 25 9.13 -6.25 -13.75
CA CYS A 25 8.43 -5.05 -14.21
C CYS A 25 9.30 -3.79 -14.07
N VAL A 26 9.99 -3.61 -12.94
CA VAL A 26 10.92 -2.48 -12.73
C VAL A 26 12.06 -2.54 -13.74
N ARG A 27 12.67 -3.71 -13.98
CA ARG A 27 13.78 -3.86 -14.94
C ARG A 27 13.33 -3.57 -16.37
N ALA A 28 12.15 -4.03 -16.77
CA ALA A 28 11.59 -3.75 -18.09
C ALA A 28 11.30 -2.26 -18.29
N ALA A 29 10.74 -1.60 -17.27
CA ALA A 29 10.53 -0.16 -17.30
C ALA A 29 11.85 0.62 -17.35
N ALA A 30 12.85 0.21 -16.56
CA ALA A 30 14.20 0.79 -16.58
C ALA A 30 14.83 0.75 -17.98
N ALA A 31 14.76 -0.41 -18.63
CA ALA A 31 15.25 -0.60 -20.00
C ALA A 31 14.52 0.30 -21.02
N ARG A 32 13.20 0.46 -20.87
CA ARG A 32 12.39 1.30 -21.78
C ARG A 32 12.65 2.79 -21.61
N PHE A 33 12.73 3.27 -20.37
CA PHE A 33 12.73 4.70 -20.05
C PHE A 33 14.13 5.27 -19.75
N GLY A 34 15.18 4.44 -19.79
CA GLY A 34 16.57 4.91 -19.77
C GLY A 34 17.09 5.24 -18.37
N PHE A 35 16.76 4.40 -17.38
CA PHE A 35 17.36 4.43 -16.04
C PHE A 35 17.88 3.05 -15.63
N THR A 36 18.59 2.95 -14.51
CA THR A 36 19.04 1.66 -13.95
C THR A 36 18.44 1.39 -12.58
N ALA A 37 18.16 0.12 -12.30
CA ALA A 37 17.75 -0.36 -10.99
C ALA A 37 18.60 -1.57 -10.59
N SER A 38 19.42 -1.44 -9.55
CA SER A 38 20.07 -2.57 -8.88
C SER A 38 19.15 -3.12 -7.80
N THR A 39 19.28 -4.42 -7.51
CA THR A 39 18.48 -5.10 -6.49
C THR A 39 19.38 -5.83 -5.51
N THR A 40 19.08 -5.76 -4.23
CA THR A 40 19.70 -6.56 -3.17
C THR A 40 18.62 -7.36 -2.45
N ASP A 41 18.73 -8.69 -2.47
CA ASP A 41 17.79 -9.58 -1.79
C ASP A 41 18.09 -9.67 -0.29
N TYR A 42 17.04 -9.67 0.52
CA TYR A 42 17.07 -9.79 1.97
C TYR A 42 16.22 -10.98 2.42
N ASP A 43 16.87 -11.95 3.07
CA ASP A 43 16.22 -13.13 3.65
C ASP A 43 15.56 -12.77 4.99
N LEU A 44 14.33 -12.25 4.91
CA LEU A 44 13.49 -11.87 6.05
C LEU A 44 12.13 -12.54 5.91
N GLY A 45 11.62 -13.13 7.00
CA GLY A 45 10.37 -13.89 7.00
C GLY A 45 10.37 -14.97 8.09
N ALA A 46 9.45 -15.91 7.96
CA ALA A 46 9.29 -17.04 8.87
C ALA A 46 10.50 -17.97 8.86
N GLU A 47 11.05 -18.31 7.69
CA GLU A 47 12.17 -19.26 7.61
C GLU A 47 13.44 -18.78 8.34
N PRO A 48 13.95 -17.55 8.12
CA PRO A 48 15.04 -16.99 8.93
C PRO A 48 14.75 -16.97 10.43
N TYR A 49 13.53 -16.60 10.80
CA TYR A 49 13.09 -16.57 12.20
C TYR A 49 13.10 -17.97 12.81
N LEU A 50 12.57 -18.98 12.13
CA LEU A 50 12.54 -20.36 12.61
C LEU A 50 13.95 -20.95 12.78
N ARG A 51 14.91 -20.51 11.97
CA ARG A 51 16.32 -20.94 12.09
C ARG A 51 17.07 -20.24 13.22
N THR A 52 16.77 -18.97 13.51
CA THR A 52 17.64 -18.11 14.35
C THR A 52 16.96 -17.55 15.60
N GLY A 53 15.63 -17.54 15.65
CA GLY A 53 14.84 -16.83 16.66
C GLY A 53 14.80 -15.31 16.50
N ILE A 54 15.46 -14.76 15.47
CA ILE A 54 15.58 -13.31 15.24
C ILE A 54 14.71 -12.93 14.04
N VAL A 55 13.79 -11.98 14.23
CA VAL A 55 12.85 -11.54 13.18
C VAL A 55 13.48 -10.49 12.26
N LEU A 56 14.07 -9.44 12.84
CA LEU A 56 14.70 -8.34 12.10
C LEU A 56 16.05 -7.98 12.76
N PRO A 57 17.19 -8.49 12.22
CA PRO A 57 18.50 -8.13 12.73
C PRO A 57 18.77 -6.62 12.61
N GLY A 58 19.45 -6.04 13.61
CA GLY A 58 19.75 -4.61 13.63
C GLY A 58 20.59 -4.15 12.44
N GLU A 59 21.59 -4.94 12.05
CA GLU A 59 22.43 -4.66 10.87
C GLU A 59 21.63 -4.66 9.57
N THR A 60 20.67 -5.58 9.43
CA THR A 60 19.78 -5.65 8.27
C THR A 60 18.88 -4.43 8.20
N ARG A 61 18.33 -3.97 9.33
CA ARG A 61 17.55 -2.72 9.38
C ARG A 61 18.36 -1.50 8.95
N GLU A 62 19.61 -1.39 9.41
CA GLU A 62 20.50 -0.30 8.98
C GLU A 62 20.92 -0.43 7.51
N ALA A 63 21.00 -1.64 6.97
CA ALA A 63 21.22 -1.88 5.55
C ALA A 63 20.02 -1.44 4.70
N LEU A 64 18.81 -1.84 5.09
CA LEU A 64 17.57 -1.44 4.44
C LEU A 64 17.45 0.08 4.34
N ARG A 65 17.80 0.84 5.40
CA ARG A 65 17.76 2.31 5.41
C ARG A 65 18.61 2.97 4.31
N ARG A 66 19.62 2.28 3.77
CA ARG A 66 20.52 2.82 2.73
C ARG A 66 19.98 2.68 1.31
N HIS A 67 18.95 1.88 1.08
CA HIS A 67 18.35 1.76 -0.25
C HIS A 67 17.52 3.00 -0.62
N ASP A 68 17.17 3.14 -1.90
CA ASP A 68 16.24 4.17 -2.38
C ASP A 68 14.78 3.76 -2.13
N ALA A 69 14.47 2.47 -2.27
CA ALA A 69 13.15 1.90 -2.01
C ALA A 69 13.24 0.40 -1.65
N ILE A 70 12.15 -0.13 -1.10
CA ILE A 70 12.00 -1.54 -0.72
C ILE A 70 10.81 -2.13 -1.47
N LEU A 71 11.00 -3.24 -2.18
CA LEU A 71 9.92 -4.09 -2.68
C LEU A 71 9.73 -5.25 -1.71
N LEU A 72 8.51 -5.43 -1.19
CA LEU A 72 8.18 -6.52 -0.28
C LEU A 72 7.04 -7.37 -0.85
N GLY A 73 7.16 -8.70 -0.70
CA GLY A 73 6.16 -9.67 -1.17
C GLY A 73 5.02 -9.85 -0.18
N ALA A 74 5.18 -10.80 0.73
CA ALA A 74 4.21 -11.02 1.80
C ALA A 74 4.95 -11.59 3.02
N VAL A 75 4.42 -11.39 4.22
CA VAL A 75 5.02 -11.95 5.45
C VAL A 75 3.93 -12.63 6.26
N GLY A 76 4.22 -13.81 6.78
CA GLY A 76 3.30 -14.57 7.63
C GLY A 76 3.37 -16.06 7.35
N ASP A 77 3.37 -16.86 8.42
CA ASP A 77 3.42 -18.32 8.34
C ASP A 77 2.68 -18.95 9.53
N PRO A 78 1.82 -19.97 9.33
CA PRO A 78 1.08 -20.63 10.40
C PRO A 78 1.94 -21.27 11.50
N ARG A 79 3.22 -21.56 11.23
CA ARG A 79 4.18 -22.12 12.19
C ARG A 79 4.68 -21.08 13.20
N VAL A 80 4.51 -19.79 12.91
CA VAL A 80 4.98 -18.70 13.76
C VAL A 80 3.79 -18.08 14.51
N PRO A 81 3.87 -17.88 15.84
CA PRO A 81 2.77 -17.31 16.60
C PRO A 81 2.33 -15.93 16.07
N PRO A 82 1.01 -15.64 16.04
CA PRO A 82 0.51 -14.35 15.58
C PRO A 82 1.12 -13.16 16.33
N GLY A 83 1.48 -12.13 15.57
CA GLY A 83 2.06 -10.90 16.09
C GLY A 83 3.57 -10.97 16.31
N VAL A 84 4.25 -12.08 15.99
CA VAL A 84 5.72 -12.15 15.98
C VAL A 84 6.27 -11.53 14.71
N LEU A 85 5.82 -11.98 13.52
CA LEU A 85 6.31 -11.46 12.24
C LEU A 85 5.66 -10.12 11.90
N GLU A 86 4.35 -9.97 12.13
CA GLU A 86 3.61 -8.76 11.80
C GLU A 86 4.14 -7.57 12.58
N ARG A 87 4.37 -7.73 13.90
CA ARG A 87 4.95 -6.66 14.73
C ARG A 87 6.46 -6.57 14.61
N GLY A 88 7.15 -7.71 14.62
CA GLY A 88 8.60 -7.79 14.68
C GLY A 88 9.30 -7.47 13.35
N LEU A 89 8.60 -7.59 12.22
CA LEU A 89 9.12 -7.26 10.89
C LEU A 89 8.35 -6.09 10.27
N ILE A 90 7.07 -6.26 9.93
CA ILE A 90 6.33 -5.28 9.12
C ILE A 90 6.15 -3.95 9.88
N VAL A 91 5.54 -3.98 11.08
CA VAL A 91 5.34 -2.77 11.89
C VAL A 91 6.69 -2.18 12.33
N ALA A 92 7.65 -3.03 12.70
CA ALA A 92 8.99 -2.58 13.08
C ALA A 92 9.70 -1.81 11.96
N LEU A 93 9.60 -2.28 10.70
CA LEU A 93 10.14 -1.57 9.54
C LEU A 93 9.41 -0.25 9.29
N ARG A 94 8.08 -0.24 9.36
CA ARG A 94 7.27 0.97 9.16
C ARG A 94 7.69 2.08 10.13
N ILE A 95 7.84 1.75 11.41
CA ILE A 95 8.30 2.68 12.44
C ILE A 95 9.76 3.09 12.21
N ALA A 96 10.67 2.11 12.03
CA ALA A 96 12.10 2.38 11.90
C ALA A 96 12.45 3.23 10.68
N LEU A 97 11.68 3.12 9.61
CA LEU A 97 11.90 3.83 8.35
C LEU A 97 10.97 5.05 8.20
N ARG A 98 10.23 5.43 9.26
CA ARG A 98 9.28 6.55 9.26
C ARG A 98 8.29 6.51 8.09
N GLN A 99 7.75 5.33 7.81
CA GLN A 99 6.79 5.09 6.75
C GLN A 99 5.36 5.36 7.26
N SER A 100 5.11 6.61 7.65
CA SER A 100 3.91 7.07 8.36
C SER A 100 2.63 7.09 7.54
N VAL A 101 2.73 7.06 6.21
CA VAL A 101 1.57 7.10 5.32
C VAL A 101 1.49 5.83 4.50
N ASN A 102 0.48 5.01 4.75
CA ASN A 102 0.19 3.87 3.90
C ASN A 102 -0.81 4.27 2.81
N VAL A 103 -0.33 4.32 1.57
CA VAL A 103 -1.12 4.65 0.38
C VAL A 103 -1.73 3.36 -0.17
N ARG A 104 -3.05 3.27 -0.21
CA ARG A 104 -3.81 2.14 -0.75
C ARG A 104 -4.80 2.61 -1.82
N PRO A 105 -4.43 2.51 -3.11
CA PRO A 105 -5.34 2.83 -4.21
C PRO A 105 -6.49 1.82 -4.23
N VAL A 106 -7.70 2.31 -4.49
CA VAL A 106 -8.89 1.50 -4.75
C VAL A 106 -9.38 1.86 -6.15
N ARG A 107 -9.04 1.01 -7.12
CA ARG A 107 -9.32 1.28 -8.54
C ARG A 107 -9.80 0.04 -9.27
N LEU A 108 -10.99 0.12 -9.86
CA LEU A 108 -11.47 -0.93 -10.76
C LEU A 108 -10.89 -0.71 -12.16
N TYR A 109 -10.10 -1.66 -12.64
CA TYR A 109 -9.49 -1.57 -13.97
C TYR A 109 -10.45 -2.02 -15.08
N PRO A 110 -10.38 -1.45 -16.30
CA PRO A 110 -11.16 -1.91 -17.44
C PRO A 110 -11.02 -3.42 -17.68
N GLY A 111 -12.14 -4.11 -17.90
CA GLY A 111 -12.18 -5.57 -18.10
C GLY A 111 -12.20 -6.39 -16.81
N VAL A 112 -11.95 -5.78 -15.64
CA VAL A 112 -12.09 -6.43 -14.33
C VAL A 112 -13.53 -6.28 -13.84
N GLN A 113 -14.11 -7.35 -13.29
CA GLN A 113 -15.44 -7.32 -12.69
C GLN A 113 -15.34 -7.12 -11.18
N SER A 114 -16.06 -6.13 -10.66
CA SER A 114 -16.30 -5.99 -9.24
C SER A 114 -17.39 -6.97 -8.78
N PRO A 115 -17.27 -7.60 -7.60
CA PRO A 115 -18.37 -8.34 -6.99
C PRO A 115 -19.51 -7.42 -6.51
N VAL A 116 -19.28 -6.10 -6.46
CA VAL A 116 -20.23 -5.11 -5.96
C VAL A 116 -21.02 -4.50 -7.12
N ARG A 117 -22.36 -4.54 -7.01
CA ARG A 117 -23.27 -4.07 -8.06
C ARG A 117 -23.14 -2.56 -8.27
N GLY A 118 -22.98 -2.15 -9.53
CA GLY A 118 -22.99 -0.73 -9.92
C GLY A 118 -21.61 -0.05 -9.89
N VAL A 119 -20.58 -0.78 -9.46
CA VAL A 119 -19.18 -0.31 -9.53
C VAL A 119 -18.66 -0.52 -10.95
N THR A 120 -18.08 0.53 -11.53
CA THR A 120 -17.50 0.54 -12.88
C THR A 120 -16.11 1.20 -12.87
N PRO A 121 -15.27 0.97 -13.88
CA PRO A 121 -13.96 1.62 -13.97
C PRO A 121 -14.03 3.16 -13.93
N GLU A 122 -15.15 3.75 -14.36
CA GLU A 122 -15.36 5.21 -14.39
C GLU A 122 -15.70 5.79 -13.01
N ASN A 123 -16.24 4.99 -12.09
CA ASN A 123 -16.66 5.46 -10.76
C ASN A 123 -15.82 4.90 -9.61
N CYS A 124 -14.82 4.06 -9.88
CA CYS A 124 -13.97 3.46 -8.86
C CYS A 124 -12.50 3.80 -9.12
N ASP A 125 -12.07 4.94 -8.60
CA ASP A 125 -10.68 5.39 -8.57
C ASP A 125 -10.50 6.34 -7.39
N LEU A 126 -10.25 5.81 -6.20
CA LEU A 126 -9.94 6.61 -5.01
C LEU A 126 -8.65 6.10 -4.36
N VAL A 127 -8.16 6.81 -3.35
CA VAL A 127 -6.99 6.43 -2.57
C VAL A 127 -7.30 6.57 -1.09
N ILE A 128 -7.06 5.48 -0.36
CA ILE A 128 -7.12 5.48 1.09
C ILE A 128 -5.70 5.70 1.62
N LEU A 129 -5.53 6.76 2.41
CA LEU A 129 -4.34 7.06 3.16
C LEU A 129 -4.59 6.67 4.61
N ARG A 130 -3.89 5.62 5.03
CA ARG A 130 -3.92 5.07 6.39
C ARG A 130 -2.71 5.59 7.16
N GLU A 131 -2.95 6.18 8.33
CA GLU A 131 -1.86 6.48 9.28
C GLU A 131 -1.22 5.15 9.71
N ASN A 132 0.11 5.06 9.65
CA ASN A 132 0.78 3.76 9.60
C ASN A 132 1.80 3.53 10.72
N THR A 133 1.88 4.44 11.70
CA THR A 133 2.88 4.42 12.78
C THR A 133 2.28 4.50 14.18
N GLU A 134 1.04 4.98 14.32
CA GLU A 134 0.38 5.19 15.61
C GLU A 134 -0.98 4.45 15.69
N GLY A 135 -1.88 4.91 16.56
CA GLY A 135 -3.19 4.34 16.81
C GLY A 135 -3.17 3.11 17.74
N LEU A 136 -4.17 2.25 17.59
CA LEU A 136 -4.30 0.99 18.34
C LEU A 136 -3.16 -0.01 18.06
N TYR A 137 -2.46 0.18 16.95
CA TYR A 137 -1.37 -0.67 16.49
C TYR A 137 -0.05 -0.42 17.24
N THR A 138 0.04 0.65 18.04
CA THR A 138 1.20 0.94 18.90
C THR A 138 1.45 -0.13 19.97
N GLY A 139 0.48 -0.99 20.24
CA GLY A 139 0.60 -2.08 21.22
C GLY A 139 0.57 -1.63 22.67
N GLY A 140 0.21 -0.37 22.95
CA GLY A 140 0.03 0.13 24.31
C GLY A 140 -1.19 -0.47 24.99
N GLY A 141 -1.01 -1.08 26.16
CA GLY A 141 -2.08 -1.73 26.91
C GLY A 141 -1.53 -2.71 27.95
N GLU A 142 -2.43 -3.34 28.70
CA GLU A 142 -2.09 -4.39 29.66
C GLU A 142 -3.26 -5.36 29.87
N THR A 143 -2.96 -6.55 30.37
CA THR A 143 -3.98 -7.48 30.88
C THR A 143 -3.79 -7.65 32.38
N VAL A 144 -4.80 -7.27 33.15
CA VAL A 144 -4.83 -7.41 34.60
C VAL A 144 -5.60 -8.68 34.97
N HIS A 145 -5.16 -9.38 36.02
CA HIS A 145 -5.75 -10.66 36.47
C HIS A 145 -5.83 -11.75 35.38
N ALA A 146 -4.83 -11.76 34.48
CA ALA A 146 -4.75 -12.72 33.38
C ALA A 146 -4.90 -14.18 33.87
N GLY A 147 -5.67 -14.97 33.13
CA GLY A 147 -5.92 -16.38 33.45
C GLY A 147 -6.99 -16.64 34.51
N THR A 148 -7.70 -15.60 34.96
CA THR A 148 -8.83 -15.72 35.90
C THR A 148 -10.14 -15.24 35.27
N ALA A 149 -11.28 -15.51 35.92
CA ALA A 149 -12.59 -15.01 35.48
C ALA A 149 -12.74 -13.48 35.60
N GLU A 150 -11.84 -12.83 36.34
CA GLU A 150 -11.81 -11.39 36.59
C GLU A 150 -10.81 -10.66 35.65
N ALA A 151 -10.39 -11.32 34.56
CA ALA A 151 -9.41 -10.76 33.64
C ALA A 151 -9.94 -9.48 32.97
N VAL A 152 -9.12 -8.43 32.99
CA VAL A 152 -9.41 -7.14 32.34
C VAL A 152 -8.33 -6.86 31.31
N ALA A 153 -8.74 -6.59 30.07
CA ALA A 153 -7.84 -6.14 29.01
C ALA A 153 -8.03 -4.64 28.75
N LEU A 154 -6.94 -3.89 28.83
CA LEU A 154 -6.90 -2.48 28.47
C LEU A 154 -6.05 -2.34 27.22
N GLN A 155 -6.56 -1.62 26.21
CA GLN A 155 -5.87 -1.33 24.97
C GLN A 155 -6.01 0.16 24.65
N HIS A 156 -4.90 0.84 24.44
CA HIS A 156 -4.88 2.27 24.18
C HIS A 156 -4.74 2.55 22.68
N SER A 157 -5.52 3.52 22.19
CA SER A 157 -5.25 4.18 20.92
C SER A 157 -4.51 5.48 21.19
N VAL A 158 -3.35 5.67 20.57
CA VAL A 158 -2.55 6.89 20.71
C VAL A 158 -2.52 7.60 19.36
N SER A 159 -2.91 8.87 19.34
CA SER A 159 -2.76 9.74 18.17
C SER A 159 -2.08 11.02 18.60
N THR A 160 -1.02 11.39 17.90
CA THR A 160 -0.27 12.62 18.16
C THR A 160 -0.52 13.64 17.06
N VAL A 161 -0.44 14.93 17.41
CA VAL A 161 -0.53 16.02 16.43
C VAL A 161 0.54 15.87 15.33
N PRO A 162 1.82 15.56 15.61
CA PRO A 162 2.84 15.39 14.57
C PRO A 162 2.51 14.30 13.55
N ALA A 163 2.16 13.08 13.97
CA ALA A 163 1.85 11.99 13.02
C ALA A 163 0.58 12.27 12.23
N THR A 164 -0.45 12.79 12.91
CA THR A 164 -1.72 13.19 12.26
C THR A 164 -1.49 14.29 11.23
N ARG A 165 -0.70 15.33 11.56
CA ARG A 165 -0.40 16.42 10.64
C ARG A 165 0.36 15.93 9.41
N GLU A 166 1.34 15.04 9.57
CA GLU A 166 2.15 14.53 8.45
C GLU A 166 1.30 13.82 7.39
N ILE A 167 0.38 12.93 7.80
CA ILE A 167 -0.53 12.26 6.86
C ILE A 167 -1.58 13.22 6.28
N VAL A 168 -2.13 14.14 7.08
CA VAL A 168 -3.11 15.12 6.61
C VAL A 168 -2.50 16.04 5.56
N GLU A 169 -1.29 16.57 5.79
CA GLU A 169 -0.56 17.40 4.82
C GLU A 169 -0.22 16.62 3.54
N PHE A 170 0.17 15.34 3.67
CA PHE A 170 0.36 14.48 2.49
C PHE A 170 -0.96 14.28 1.73
N GLY A 171 -2.07 14.03 2.43
CA GLY A 171 -3.38 13.83 1.83
C GLY A 171 -3.91 15.06 1.10
N PHE A 172 -3.76 16.25 1.66
CA PHE A 172 -4.13 17.49 0.97
C PHE A 172 -3.29 17.73 -0.29
N ARG A 173 -1.97 17.52 -0.21
CA ARG A 173 -1.08 17.60 -1.38
C ARG A 173 -1.48 16.61 -2.48
N LEU A 174 -1.78 15.37 -2.09
CA LEU A 174 -2.21 14.33 -3.01
C LEU A 174 -3.58 14.66 -3.65
N ALA A 175 -4.54 15.10 -2.84
CA ALA A 175 -5.86 15.52 -3.32
C ALA A 175 -5.73 16.66 -4.33
N ARG A 176 -4.90 17.68 -4.03
CA ARG A 176 -4.66 18.82 -4.91
C ARG A 176 -4.08 18.42 -6.27
N ALA A 177 -3.20 17.41 -6.29
CA ALA A 177 -2.60 16.85 -7.50
C ALA A 177 -3.52 15.89 -8.26
N ARG A 178 -4.66 15.51 -7.67
CA ARG A 178 -5.70 14.65 -8.27
C ARG A 178 -6.95 15.46 -8.57
N ARG A 179 -8.11 15.06 -8.03
CA ARG A 179 -9.42 15.66 -8.33
C ARG A 179 -9.85 16.69 -7.29
N LYS A 180 -8.91 17.15 -6.46
CA LYS A 180 -9.08 18.22 -5.47
C LYS A 180 -10.17 17.92 -4.44
N ARG A 181 -10.32 16.67 -4.03
CA ARG A 181 -11.24 16.29 -2.94
C ARG A 181 -10.53 15.45 -1.88
N PHE A 182 -10.64 15.93 -0.65
CA PHE A 182 -10.10 15.32 0.56
C PHE A 182 -11.26 14.93 1.49
N THR A 183 -11.26 13.70 1.98
CA THR A 183 -12.26 13.21 2.94
C THR A 183 -11.58 12.68 4.19
N LEU A 184 -11.89 13.26 5.35
CA LEU A 184 -11.55 12.65 6.64
C LEU A 184 -12.56 11.54 6.96
N CYS A 185 -12.08 10.30 7.14
CA CYS A 185 -12.89 9.20 7.64
C CYS A 185 -12.53 8.94 9.11
N HIS A 186 -13.49 9.08 10.03
CA HIS A 186 -13.24 8.87 11.46
C HIS A 186 -14.54 8.52 12.22
N LYS A 187 -14.50 8.45 13.56
CA LYS A 187 -15.70 8.30 14.42
C LYS A 187 -15.79 9.38 15.50
N THR A 188 -15.81 10.64 15.07
CA THR A 188 -15.70 11.83 15.97
C THR A 188 -16.83 11.95 16.99
N ASN A 189 -17.99 11.36 16.71
CA ASN A 189 -19.14 11.36 17.61
C ASN A 189 -19.01 10.39 18.80
N ILE A 190 -18.10 9.41 18.75
CA ILE A 190 -17.85 8.45 19.84
C ILE A 190 -16.43 8.59 20.39
N LEU A 191 -15.43 8.66 19.50
CA LEU A 191 -14.02 8.83 19.87
C LEU A 191 -13.71 10.31 20.01
N THR A 192 -14.30 10.96 21.01
CA THR A 192 -14.33 12.43 21.11
C THR A 192 -12.95 13.08 21.27
N HIS A 193 -12.01 12.44 21.97
CA HIS A 193 -10.66 12.96 22.16
C HIS A 193 -9.80 12.85 20.89
N ALA A 194 -9.67 11.64 20.34
CA ALA A 194 -8.94 11.42 19.10
C ALA A 194 -9.60 12.16 17.93
N GLY A 195 -10.92 12.06 17.82
CA GLY A 195 -11.71 12.70 16.77
C GLY A 195 -11.53 14.22 16.75
N ARG A 196 -11.58 14.88 17.92
CA ARG A 196 -11.32 16.32 18.00
C ARG A 196 -9.92 16.68 17.52
N LEU A 197 -8.89 15.93 17.94
CA LEU A 197 -7.51 16.16 17.49
C LEU A 197 -7.40 16.05 15.96
N TRP A 198 -7.98 15.00 15.37
CA TRP A 198 -8.00 14.83 13.90
C TRP A 198 -8.74 15.96 13.19
N GLU A 199 -9.92 16.36 13.69
CA GLU A 199 -10.70 17.48 13.12
C GLU A 199 -9.94 18.81 13.20
N GLU A 200 -9.31 19.11 14.34
CA GLU A 200 -8.50 20.33 14.54
C GLU A 200 -7.29 20.38 13.59
N VAL A 201 -6.58 19.25 13.43
CA VAL A 201 -5.44 19.16 12.50
C VAL A 201 -5.89 19.31 11.05
N VAL A 202 -6.96 18.63 10.64
CA VAL A 202 -7.51 18.76 9.27
C VAL A 202 -7.98 20.19 9.00
N ALA A 203 -8.65 20.83 9.97
CA ALA A 203 -9.07 22.21 9.84
C ALA A 203 -7.88 23.15 9.64
N GLY A 204 -6.86 23.05 10.50
CA GLY A 204 -5.68 23.91 10.46
C GLY A 204 -4.81 23.71 9.20
N VAL A 205 -4.56 22.47 8.79
CA VAL A 205 -3.81 22.20 7.54
C VAL A 205 -4.63 22.63 6.32
N GLY A 206 -5.96 22.44 6.36
CA GLY A 206 -6.84 22.79 5.25
C GLY A 206 -6.88 24.28 4.90
N GLU A 207 -6.41 25.17 5.78
CA GLU A 207 -6.26 26.61 5.49
C GLU A 207 -5.23 26.86 4.37
N ASP A 208 -4.20 26.00 4.25
CA ASP A 208 -3.16 26.08 3.22
C ASP A 208 -3.61 25.53 1.86
N PHE A 209 -4.79 24.90 1.78
CA PHE A 209 -5.33 24.23 0.60
C PHE A 209 -6.76 24.68 0.26
N PRO A 210 -6.99 25.98 0.01
CA PRO A 210 -8.33 26.51 -0.24
C PRO A 210 -8.97 26.01 -1.54
N ASP A 211 -8.17 25.46 -2.47
CA ASP A 211 -8.63 24.87 -3.73
C ASP A 211 -9.00 23.39 -3.63
N VAL A 212 -8.90 22.77 -2.45
CA VAL A 212 -9.28 21.38 -2.19
C VAL A 212 -10.60 21.32 -1.42
N GLU A 213 -11.60 20.63 -1.98
CA GLU A 213 -12.85 20.33 -1.30
C GLU A 213 -12.60 19.44 -0.08
N ARG A 214 -13.14 19.84 1.07
CA ARG A 214 -13.04 19.12 2.34
C ARG A 214 -14.37 18.43 2.65
N ASP A 215 -14.32 17.12 2.85
CA ASP A 215 -15.45 16.29 3.22
C ASP A 215 -15.14 15.49 4.50
N TYR A 216 -16.17 15.01 5.17
CA TYR A 216 -16.07 14.15 6.35
C TYR A 216 -17.07 13.01 6.26
N VAL A 217 -16.66 11.83 6.69
CA VAL A 217 -17.53 10.66 6.76
C VAL A 217 -17.24 9.85 8.02
N HIS A 218 -18.31 9.37 8.67
CA HIS A 218 -18.13 8.41 9.75
C HIS A 218 -17.68 7.05 9.20
N VAL A 219 -16.79 6.33 9.89
CA VAL A 219 -16.25 5.05 9.39
C VAL A 219 -17.33 3.99 9.10
N ASP A 220 -18.41 3.95 9.89
CA ASP A 220 -19.57 3.08 9.62
C ASP A 220 -20.37 3.52 8.40
N ALA A 221 -20.49 4.83 8.15
CA ALA A 221 -21.08 5.35 6.93
C ALA A 221 -20.16 5.12 5.71
N MET A 222 -18.83 5.18 5.88
CA MET A 222 -17.86 4.81 4.84
C MET A 222 -18.07 3.37 4.40
N CYS A 223 -18.27 2.44 5.34
CA CYS A 223 -18.56 1.04 5.02
C CYS A 223 -19.84 0.84 4.21
N GLN A 224 -20.76 1.82 4.20
CA GLN A 224 -21.96 1.80 3.35
C GLN A 224 -21.73 2.52 2.01
N HIS A 225 -21.10 3.70 2.05
CA HIS A 225 -20.93 4.53 0.87
C HIS A 225 -19.90 3.95 -0.11
N LEU A 226 -18.78 3.40 0.38
CA LEU A 226 -17.72 2.87 -0.47
C LEU A 226 -18.20 1.78 -1.46
N PRO A 227 -19.01 0.77 -1.06
CA PRO A 227 -19.55 -0.19 -2.01
C PRO A 227 -20.70 0.36 -2.88
N LEU A 228 -21.44 1.36 -2.43
CA LEU A 228 -22.63 1.85 -3.15
C LEU A 228 -22.33 2.98 -4.15
N ASP A 229 -21.38 3.85 -3.82
CA ASP A 229 -20.98 5.01 -4.59
C ASP A 229 -19.51 5.38 -4.31
N PRO A 230 -18.54 4.55 -4.78
CA PRO A 230 -17.12 4.82 -4.58
C PRO A 230 -16.68 6.14 -5.24
N GLY A 231 -17.39 6.59 -6.29
CA GLY A 231 -17.08 7.80 -7.05
C GLY A 231 -17.27 9.09 -6.25
N ARG A 232 -17.94 9.00 -5.10
CA ARG A 232 -18.00 10.07 -4.11
C ARG A 232 -16.61 10.41 -3.55
N PHE A 233 -15.64 9.52 -3.55
CA PHE A 233 -14.36 9.75 -2.88
C PHE A 233 -13.22 9.99 -3.87
N ASP A 234 -12.19 10.73 -3.44
CA ASP A 234 -10.92 10.85 -4.16
C ASP A 234 -9.76 10.48 -3.25
N VAL A 235 -9.41 11.33 -2.28
CA VAL A 235 -8.40 11.01 -1.26
C VAL A 235 -9.08 10.92 0.09
N VAL A 236 -9.11 9.72 0.66
CA VAL A 236 -9.65 9.44 1.99
C VAL A 236 -8.49 9.33 2.97
N VAL A 237 -8.50 10.12 4.04
CA VAL A 237 -7.50 10.05 5.12
C VAL A 237 -8.13 9.53 6.40
N THR A 238 -7.45 8.62 7.08
CA THR A 238 -7.96 8.01 8.31
C THR A 238 -6.85 7.46 9.21
N ASP A 239 -7.22 7.06 10.43
CA ASP A 239 -6.29 6.46 11.39
C ASP A 239 -5.89 5.04 10.98
N ASN A 240 -5.02 4.43 11.79
CA ASN A 240 -4.42 3.14 11.48
C ASN A 240 -5.44 2.00 11.38
N LEU A 241 -6.33 1.85 12.37
CA LEU A 241 -7.28 0.72 12.41
C LEU A 241 -8.40 0.91 11.39
N PHE A 242 -8.97 2.11 11.28
CA PHE A 242 -10.02 2.36 10.30
C PHE A 242 -9.48 2.21 8.88
N GLY A 243 -8.27 2.72 8.61
CA GLY A 243 -7.60 2.58 7.32
C GLY A 243 -7.39 1.13 6.91
N ASP A 244 -6.99 0.28 7.86
CA ASP A 244 -6.89 -1.17 7.66
C ASP A 244 -8.23 -1.75 7.18
N ILE A 245 -9.31 -1.50 7.91
CA ILE A 245 -10.64 -2.05 7.64
C ILE A 245 -11.20 -1.54 6.30
N ILE A 246 -11.21 -0.22 6.07
CA ILE A 246 -11.87 0.35 4.89
C ILE A 246 -11.09 0.09 3.60
N SER A 247 -9.76 -0.13 3.69
CA SER A 247 -8.97 -0.46 2.51
C SER A 247 -9.12 -1.91 2.08
N ASP A 248 -9.37 -2.84 3.00
CA ASP A 248 -9.75 -4.21 2.66
C ASP A 248 -11.16 -4.28 2.06
N LEU A 249 -12.09 -3.46 2.57
CA LEU A 249 -13.38 -3.25 1.91
C LEU A 249 -13.19 -2.68 0.49
N GLY A 250 -12.32 -1.68 0.34
CA GLY A 250 -11.92 -1.13 -0.95
C GLY A 250 -11.34 -2.18 -1.89
N ALA A 251 -10.48 -3.06 -1.40
CA ALA A 251 -9.92 -4.18 -2.17
C ALA A 251 -11.03 -5.07 -2.75
N THR A 252 -12.08 -5.34 -1.99
CA THR A 252 -13.27 -6.06 -2.48
C THR A 252 -14.01 -5.26 -3.56
N VAL A 253 -14.22 -3.97 -3.34
CA VAL A 253 -14.90 -3.07 -4.29
C VAL A 253 -14.18 -3.01 -5.64
N GLN A 254 -12.85 -3.04 -5.67
CA GLN A 254 -12.07 -3.00 -6.92
C GLN A 254 -11.89 -4.35 -7.62
N GLY A 255 -12.51 -5.44 -7.14
CA GLY A 255 -12.45 -6.77 -7.76
C GLY A 255 -11.64 -7.83 -6.99
N GLY A 256 -10.98 -7.46 -5.88
CA GLY A 256 -10.38 -8.41 -4.94
C GLY A 256 -8.99 -8.02 -4.43
N LEU A 257 -8.56 -8.70 -3.37
CA LEU A 257 -7.24 -8.51 -2.72
C LEU A 257 -6.05 -8.75 -3.65
N GLY A 258 -6.18 -9.63 -4.66
CA GLY A 258 -5.12 -9.92 -5.62
C GLY A 258 -4.73 -8.74 -6.53
N LEU A 259 -5.49 -7.64 -6.49
CA LEU A 259 -5.24 -6.40 -7.23
C LEU A 259 -4.85 -5.24 -6.30
N ALA A 260 -4.90 -5.44 -4.97
CA ALA A 260 -4.69 -4.38 -4.00
C ALA A 260 -3.19 -4.16 -3.76
N ALA A 261 -2.67 -3.09 -4.34
CA ALA A 261 -1.31 -2.61 -4.12
C ALA A 261 -1.24 -1.63 -2.94
N SER A 262 -0.06 -1.45 -2.37
CA SER A 262 0.15 -0.44 -1.33
C SER A 262 1.57 0.12 -1.33
N ALA A 263 1.70 1.32 -0.75
CA ALA A 263 2.98 1.96 -0.47
C ALA A 263 3.02 2.45 0.99
N ASN A 264 3.88 1.86 1.81
CA ASN A 264 4.30 2.40 3.10
C ASN A 264 5.30 3.53 2.82
N HIS A 265 4.75 4.71 2.67
CA HIS A 265 5.48 5.89 2.20
C HIS A 265 6.11 6.64 3.37
N ASN A 266 7.36 7.07 3.18
CA ASN A 266 8.03 8.06 4.02
C ASN A 266 7.92 9.42 3.30
N PRO A 267 6.96 10.29 3.67
CA PRO A 267 6.71 11.55 2.95
C PRO A 267 7.87 12.55 3.06
N LEU A 268 8.77 12.37 4.03
CA LEU A 268 9.92 13.25 4.25
C LEU A 268 11.16 12.82 3.45
N GLY A 269 11.15 11.63 2.82
CA GLY A 269 12.31 11.10 2.09
C GLY A 269 13.55 10.85 2.95
N THR A 270 13.38 10.74 4.28
CA THR A 270 14.50 10.54 5.23
C THR A 270 14.98 9.10 5.32
N ALA A 271 14.19 8.16 4.82
CA ALA A 271 14.47 6.73 4.70
C ALA A 271 13.64 6.18 3.51
N PRO A 272 13.93 4.96 3.02
CA PRO A 272 13.20 4.40 1.89
C PRO A 272 11.73 4.11 2.23
N SER A 273 10.88 4.34 1.24
CA SER A 273 9.51 3.82 1.24
C SER A 273 9.50 2.34 0.88
N MET A 274 8.47 1.62 1.33
CA MET A 274 8.29 0.18 1.07
C MET A 274 6.98 -0.07 0.32
N PHE A 275 7.03 -0.87 -0.74
CA PHE A 275 5.91 -1.13 -1.64
C PHE A 275 5.58 -2.62 -1.61
N GLU A 276 4.34 -2.95 -1.26
CA GLU A 276 3.89 -4.31 -1.00
C GLU A 276 2.46 -4.53 -1.48
N PRO A 277 2.09 -5.73 -1.97
CA PRO A 277 0.69 -6.15 -2.04
C PRO A 277 -0.01 -6.05 -0.67
N VAL A 278 -1.32 -5.81 -0.66
CA VAL A 278 -2.13 -5.83 0.57
C VAL A 278 -2.40 -7.26 1.05
N HIS A 279 -2.44 -8.23 0.13
CA HIS A 279 -2.73 -9.62 0.48
C HIS A 279 -1.64 -10.25 1.37
N GLY A 280 -2.02 -11.24 2.17
CA GLY A 280 -1.08 -12.04 2.97
C GLY A 280 -0.27 -13.04 2.13
N SER A 281 0.41 -13.96 2.82
CA SER A 281 1.32 -14.94 2.21
C SER A 281 0.65 -16.12 1.51
N ALA A 282 -0.66 -16.31 1.66
CA ALA A 282 -1.45 -17.40 1.06
C ALA A 282 -0.73 -18.77 1.07
N PRO A 283 -0.43 -19.35 2.25
CA PRO A 283 0.38 -20.57 2.37
C PRO A 283 -0.20 -21.79 1.65
N ASP A 284 -1.51 -21.80 1.43
CA ASP A 284 -2.25 -22.85 0.74
C ASP A 284 -1.91 -22.95 -0.76
N ILE A 285 -1.41 -21.87 -1.37
CA ILE A 285 -1.04 -21.81 -2.80
C ILE A 285 0.43 -21.46 -3.06
N ALA A 286 1.23 -21.28 -2.01
CA ALA A 286 2.67 -21.00 -2.10
C ALA A 286 3.43 -22.03 -2.97
N GLY A 287 4.29 -21.54 -3.87
CA GLY A 287 5.11 -22.37 -4.74
C GLY A 287 4.35 -23.15 -5.83
N LYS A 288 3.04 -22.93 -5.98
CA LYS A 288 2.21 -23.58 -7.01
C LYS A 288 2.06 -22.75 -8.28
N GLY A 289 2.58 -21.51 -8.29
CA GLY A 289 2.40 -20.57 -9.39
C GLY A 289 0.94 -20.17 -9.63
N LEU A 290 0.11 -20.17 -8.58
CA LEU A 290 -1.33 -19.88 -8.65
C LEU A 290 -1.70 -18.49 -8.11
N ALA A 291 -0.71 -17.71 -7.68
CA ALA A 291 -0.91 -16.35 -7.21
C ALA A 291 -1.04 -15.39 -8.40
N ASN A 292 -1.93 -14.40 -8.29
CA ASN A 292 -2.00 -13.33 -9.27
C ASN A 292 -0.93 -12.27 -8.93
N PRO A 293 0.06 -12.00 -9.81
CA PRO A 293 1.13 -11.05 -9.52
C PRO A 293 0.71 -9.58 -9.68
N ALA A 294 -0.54 -9.30 -10.05
CA ALA A 294 -0.99 -7.95 -10.39
C ALA A 294 -0.81 -6.95 -9.25
N ALA A 295 -1.15 -7.29 -8.00
CA ALA A 295 -0.91 -6.42 -6.86
C ALA A 295 0.58 -6.06 -6.70
N ALA A 296 1.49 -7.02 -6.91
CA ALA A 296 2.92 -6.77 -6.81
C ALA A 296 3.45 -5.90 -7.96
N ALA A 297 2.96 -6.12 -9.19
CA ALA A 297 3.27 -5.27 -10.34
C ALA A 297 2.74 -3.83 -10.16
N LEU A 298 1.53 -3.67 -9.61
CA LEU A 298 0.97 -2.36 -9.26
C LEU A 298 1.74 -1.69 -8.11
N SER A 299 2.24 -2.45 -7.14
CA SER A 299 3.15 -1.92 -6.11
C SER A 299 4.49 -1.48 -6.69
N ALA A 300 5.00 -2.17 -7.73
CA ALA A 300 6.15 -1.69 -8.49
C ALA A 300 5.86 -0.39 -9.26
N ALA A 301 4.65 -0.21 -9.80
CA ALA A 301 4.23 1.08 -10.38
C ALA A 301 4.23 2.20 -9.33
N LEU A 302 3.69 1.95 -8.13
CA LEU A 302 3.75 2.91 -7.01
C LEU A 302 5.20 3.22 -6.62
N CYS A 303 6.09 2.23 -6.64
CA CYS A 303 7.52 2.40 -6.38
C CYS A 303 8.16 3.37 -7.38
N LEU A 304 7.97 3.12 -8.68
CA LEU A 304 8.48 3.98 -9.75
C LEU A 304 7.93 5.40 -9.63
N ALA A 305 6.64 5.56 -9.32
CA ALA A 305 6.03 6.86 -9.10
C ALA A 305 6.69 7.60 -7.93
N ALA A 306 6.87 6.94 -6.78
CA ALA A 306 7.52 7.53 -5.62
C ALA A 306 9.01 7.87 -5.84
N LEU A 307 9.66 7.24 -6.82
CA LEU A 307 11.03 7.54 -7.27
C LEU A 307 11.10 8.68 -8.30
N GLY A 308 9.95 9.24 -8.70
CA GLY A 308 9.81 10.30 -9.69
C GLY A 308 9.74 9.82 -11.14
N GLU A 309 9.77 8.50 -11.39
CA GLU A 309 9.75 7.90 -12.73
C GLU A 309 8.31 7.77 -13.25
N ARG A 310 7.68 8.93 -13.53
CA ARG A 310 6.25 9.04 -13.88
C ARG A 310 5.84 8.15 -15.06
N GLU A 311 6.54 8.26 -16.19
CA GLU A 311 6.17 7.54 -17.41
C GLU A 311 6.34 6.02 -17.24
N ALA A 312 7.36 5.61 -16.48
CA ALA A 312 7.61 4.23 -16.14
C ALA A 312 6.48 3.64 -15.27
N ALA A 313 6.04 4.39 -14.26
CA ALA A 313 4.94 4.01 -13.39
C ALA A 313 3.62 3.84 -14.17
N LEU A 314 3.28 4.81 -15.03
CA LEU A 314 2.08 4.75 -15.87
C LEU A 314 2.10 3.55 -16.82
N ALA A 315 3.26 3.24 -17.41
CA ALA A 315 3.41 2.09 -18.31
C ALA A 315 3.23 0.74 -17.59
N VAL A 316 3.77 0.59 -16.38
CA VAL A 316 3.58 -0.63 -15.56
C VAL A 316 2.12 -0.78 -15.14
N GLU A 317 1.47 0.29 -14.69
CA GLU A 317 0.03 0.29 -14.36
C GLU A 317 -0.82 -0.11 -15.59
N GLY A 318 -0.59 0.54 -16.73
CA GLY A 318 -1.28 0.27 -18.00
C GLY A 318 -1.09 -1.16 -18.49
N ALA A 319 0.15 -1.67 -18.46
CA ALA A 319 0.45 -3.04 -18.84
C ALA A 319 -0.26 -4.05 -17.94
N THR A 320 -0.26 -3.83 -16.63
CA THR A 320 -0.92 -4.70 -15.66
C THR A 320 -2.43 -4.72 -15.88
N ALA A 321 -3.06 -3.56 -16.05
CA ALA A 321 -4.48 -3.43 -16.35
C ALA A 321 -4.87 -4.15 -17.66
N ALA A 322 -4.06 -4.01 -18.71
CA ALA A 322 -4.28 -4.67 -19.99
C ALA A 322 -4.20 -6.20 -19.89
N VAL A 323 -3.31 -6.75 -19.04
CA VAL A 323 -3.28 -8.20 -18.79
C VAL A 323 -4.49 -8.66 -17.99
N LEU A 324 -4.84 -7.94 -16.93
CA LEU A 324 -6.01 -8.26 -16.08
C LEU A 324 -7.30 -8.39 -16.90
N ALA A 325 -7.51 -7.49 -17.86
CA ALA A 325 -8.67 -7.51 -18.75
C ALA A 325 -8.80 -8.80 -19.60
N THR A 326 -7.72 -9.58 -19.74
CA THR A 326 -7.68 -10.81 -20.53
C THR A 326 -7.81 -12.08 -19.69
N LEU A 327 -7.73 -11.97 -18.36
CA LEU A 327 -7.73 -13.14 -17.49
C LEU A 327 -9.16 -13.69 -17.31
N PRO A 328 -9.38 -15.00 -17.48
CA PRO A 328 -10.68 -15.63 -17.25
C PRO A 328 -11.08 -15.67 -15.76
N ALA A 329 -10.11 -15.60 -14.84
CA ALA A 329 -10.31 -15.41 -13.41
C ALA A 329 -9.12 -14.65 -12.82
N LEU A 330 -9.27 -14.12 -11.60
CA LEU A 330 -8.28 -13.26 -10.97
C LEU A 330 -7.45 -13.94 -9.88
N ALA A 331 -7.68 -15.22 -9.61
CA ALA A 331 -6.91 -16.02 -8.66
C ALA A 331 -7.01 -17.52 -8.97
N GLY A 332 -5.98 -18.27 -8.57
CA GLY A 332 -6.00 -19.72 -8.61
C GLY A 332 -5.87 -20.33 -10.02
N PRO A 333 -6.14 -21.64 -10.17
CA PRO A 333 -5.98 -22.36 -11.45
C PRO A 333 -6.86 -21.80 -12.58
N ALA A 334 -7.98 -21.17 -12.22
CA ALA A 334 -8.92 -20.60 -13.17
C ALA A 334 -8.38 -19.37 -13.91
N MET A 335 -7.23 -18.79 -13.50
CA MET A 335 -6.56 -17.72 -14.25
C MET A 335 -6.09 -18.18 -15.63
N GLY A 336 -5.98 -19.49 -15.89
CA GLY A 336 -5.54 -20.04 -17.17
C GLY A 336 -4.06 -19.80 -17.49
N ALA A 337 -3.28 -19.41 -16.49
CA ALA A 337 -1.85 -19.14 -16.58
C ALA A 337 -1.22 -19.19 -15.18
N SER A 338 0.07 -19.52 -15.11
CA SER A 338 0.86 -19.42 -13.88
C SER A 338 1.22 -17.97 -13.55
N THR A 339 1.61 -17.72 -12.30
CA THR A 339 2.13 -16.43 -11.82
C THR A 339 3.23 -15.88 -12.73
N ALA A 340 4.21 -16.72 -13.10
CA ALA A 340 5.31 -16.33 -13.97
C ALA A 340 4.86 -16.00 -15.40
N GLU A 341 3.94 -16.78 -15.98
CA GLU A 341 3.39 -16.50 -17.32
C GLU A 341 2.59 -15.20 -17.35
N ILE A 342 1.81 -14.90 -16.30
CA ILE A 342 1.10 -13.62 -16.18
C ILE A 342 2.13 -12.49 -16.06
N GLY A 343 3.17 -12.65 -15.24
CA GLY A 343 4.25 -11.66 -15.11
C GLY A 343 4.95 -11.37 -16.43
N ALA A 344 5.28 -12.40 -17.22
CA ALA A 344 5.88 -12.25 -18.54
C ALA A 344 4.99 -11.45 -19.50
N ARG A 345 3.66 -11.72 -19.49
CA ARG A 345 2.68 -10.96 -20.29
C ARG A 345 2.58 -9.49 -19.89
N ILE A 346 2.77 -9.18 -18.60
CA ILE A 346 2.81 -7.79 -18.11
C ILE A 346 4.08 -7.13 -18.62
N VAL A 347 5.24 -7.76 -18.41
CA VAL A 347 6.55 -7.27 -18.84
C VAL A 347 6.59 -6.97 -20.35
N GLU A 348 6.07 -7.87 -21.17
CA GLU A 348 5.96 -7.68 -22.62
C GLU A 348 5.16 -6.41 -22.98
N ARG A 349 4.03 -6.19 -22.29
CA ARG A 349 3.15 -5.04 -22.53
C ARG A 349 3.71 -3.72 -22.03
N ILE A 350 4.67 -3.70 -21.10
CA ILE A 350 5.33 -2.46 -20.65
C ILE A 350 5.97 -1.72 -21.82
N GLY A 351 6.30 -2.41 -22.93
CA GLY A 351 6.82 -1.80 -24.17
C GLY A 351 5.82 -0.99 -25.00
N SER A 352 4.51 -1.18 -24.80
CA SER A 352 3.48 -0.65 -25.70
C SER A 352 2.14 -0.29 -25.07
N ALA A 353 1.96 -0.48 -23.75
CA ALA A 353 0.70 -0.20 -23.08
C ALA A 353 0.44 1.31 -22.92
N ASP A 354 -0.82 1.70 -23.12
CA ASP A 354 -1.31 3.04 -22.83
C ASP A 354 -1.60 3.19 -21.33
N PRO A 355 -1.49 4.41 -20.77
CA PRO A 355 -1.91 4.70 -19.40
C PRO A 355 -3.40 4.41 -19.15
N VAL A 356 -3.75 4.03 -17.92
CA VAL A 356 -5.15 3.82 -17.54
C VAL A 356 -5.82 5.15 -17.17
N GLY A 357 -6.87 5.53 -17.90
CA GLY A 357 -7.63 6.76 -17.66
C GLY A 357 -6.83 8.02 -18.03
N ASP A 358 -7.13 9.14 -17.38
CA ASP A 358 -6.44 10.42 -17.63
C ASP A 358 -5.08 10.48 -16.89
N PRO A 359 -3.94 10.55 -17.60
CA PRO A 359 -2.63 10.65 -16.98
C PRO A 359 -2.44 11.90 -16.13
N ALA A 360 -3.19 12.99 -16.37
CA ALA A 360 -3.04 14.24 -15.62
C ALA A 360 -3.56 14.13 -14.19
N THR A 361 -4.56 13.28 -13.96
CA THR A 361 -5.19 13.06 -12.63
C THR A 361 -4.87 11.69 -12.03
N SER A 362 -4.09 10.86 -12.75
CA SER A 362 -3.63 9.55 -12.27
C SER A 362 -2.85 9.67 -10.95
N LEU A 363 -3.03 8.67 -10.08
CA LEU A 363 -2.27 8.54 -8.85
C LEU A 363 -0.76 8.46 -9.12
N MET A 364 -0.33 7.76 -10.17
CA MET A 364 1.09 7.63 -10.51
C MET A 364 1.71 8.99 -10.82
N THR A 365 1.00 9.83 -11.55
CA THR A 365 1.41 11.22 -11.82
C THR A 365 1.44 12.05 -10.56
N ALA A 366 0.40 11.96 -9.72
CA ALA A 366 0.33 12.71 -8.48
C ALA A 366 1.47 12.35 -7.51
N LEU A 367 1.75 11.05 -7.33
CA LEU A 367 2.86 10.60 -6.49
C LEU A 367 4.23 11.00 -7.06
N ALA A 368 4.43 10.91 -8.38
CA ALA A 368 5.67 11.35 -9.00
C ALA A 368 5.92 12.85 -8.83
N ALA A 369 4.86 13.67 -8.86
CA ALA A 369 4.97 15.10 -8.57
C ALA A 369 5.30 15.41 -7.09
N LEU A 370 4.98 14.48 -6.18
CA LEU A 370 5.27 14.58 -4.75
C LEU A 370 6.56 13.86 -4.33
N ALA A 371 7.25 13.21 -5.27
CA ALA A 371 8.47 12.46 -5.00
C ALA A 371 9.53 13.40 -4.38
N PRO A 372 10.18 13.01 -3.27
CA PRO A 372 11.22 13.82 -2.65
C PRO A 372 12.36 14.11 -3.63
N SER A 373 12.87 15.35 -3.63
CA SER A 373 14.02 15.72 -4.47
C SER A 373 15.26 14.94 -4.02
N ARG A 374 15.86 14.15 -4.91
CA ARG A 374 17.08 13.35 -4.65
C ARG A 374 18.37 14.20 -4.55
N THR A 375 18.28 15.49 -4.25
CA THR A 375 19.46 16.37 -4.17
C THR A 375 20.34 15.98 -2.98
N GLY A 376 21.42 15.27 -3.25
CA GLY A 376 22.51 14.98 -2.31
C GLY A 376 22.51 13.57 -1.74
N ARG A 377 22.99 12.60 -2.53
CA ARG A 377 23.68 11.40 -2.01
C ARG A 377 25.06 11.32 -2.62
#